data_AF-A0A1A5YQE5-F1
#
_entry.id   AF-A0A1A5YQE5-F1
#
_cell.length_a   1.000
_cell.length_b   1.000
_cell.length_c   1.000
_cell.angle_alpha   90.00
_cell.angle_beta   90.00
_cell.angle_gamma   90.00
#
_symmetry.space_group_name_H-M   'P 1'
#
loop_
_entity.id
_entity.type
_entity.pdbx_description
1 polymer ?
#
loop_
_entity_poly.entity_id
_entity_poly.type
_entity_poly.pdbx_seq_one_letter_code
_entity_poly.pdbx_strand_id
1 'polypeptide(L)'
;MYIILNLLEQSMLACLLVAVLALAICAPKLIFSPSELELHRKAVRMQRLATAALAPAFIAIAAELAIIIISEPAIWGDRLLLRAPLAAGAVLLIVTKIRPRLRMLIRRTAGQGERALDLPRRRHATEPALVASSKIASFLTAGACYFVIFPPVPFHWLSTFLPLAALLLLAIIVLLEQTSQSRKACLSANSTLYFPWKRRLRITGMISAAFVVISVPVLLAMENSRADSENSILTDLAASGNSMGSPRFLSSQEGQEYGEAFDREYKVVLDNRLAFYNGVPSFYDTVNGKVLTRRPSLMVREGELVKTTIVNRSDSELPLQLAGHSMHVVSLNGKEISENVDGGHYLELAPGDVCIVSFRADNPEDLADPCVDRPSGGSDRTIALQLLYEDNFSSDCQSHSG
;
A
#
# COMPACT_ATOMS: atom_id res chain seq x y z
N MET A 1 10.99 -4.79 16.31
CA MET A 1 10.12 -5.95 15.98
C MET A 1 9.19 -5.66 14.81
N TYR A 2 8.47 -4.53 14.83
CA TYR A 2 7.55 -4.10 13.76
C TYR A 2 8.17 -4.11 12.35
N ILE A 3 9.34 -3.47 12.16
CA ILE A 3 10.05 -3.41 10.87
C ILE A 3 10.30 -4.81 10.28
N ILE A 4 10.78 -5.74 11.11
CA ILE A 4 11.11 -7.11 10.68
C ILE A 4 9.84 -7.84 10.22
N LEU A 5 8.73 -7.70 10.95
CA LEU A 5 7.46 -8.29 10.58
C LEU A 5 6.91 -7.70 9.27
N ASN A 6 7.04 -6.38 9.09
CA ASN A 6 6.64 -5.71 7.86
C ASN A 6 7.46 -6.20 6.65
N LEU A 7 8.79 -6.26 6.78
CA LEU A 7 9.67 -6.74 5.72
C LEU A 7 9.41 -8.21 5.38
N LEU A 8 9.17 -9.04 6.40
CA LEU A 8 8.82 -10.45 6.23
C LEU A 8 7.49 -10.61 5.48
N GLU A 9 6.45 -9.88 5.89
CA GLU A 9 5.13 -9.88 5.24
C GLU A 9 5.25 -9.53 3.75
N GLN A 10 5.90 -8.40 3.43
CA GLN A 10 6.06 -7.92 2.06
C GLN A 10 6.86 -8.91 1.19
N SER A 11 7.95 -9.46 1.73
CA SER A 11 8.78 -10.44 1.02
C SER A 11 8.00 -11.72 0.72
N MET A 12 7.24 -12.22 1.71
CA MET A 12 6.43 -13.43 1.53
C MET A 12 5.25 -13.21 0.59
N LEU A 13 4.63 -12.02 0.62
CA LEU A 13 3.57 -11.65 -0.32
C LEU A 13 4.11 -11.58 -1.76
N ALA A 14 5.30 -11.02 -1.96
CA ALA A 14 5.98 -11.02 -3.26
C ALA A 14 6.30 -12.45 -3.75
N CYS A 15 6.81 -13.33 -2.87
CA CYS A 15 7.02 -14.74 -3.19
C CYS A 15 5.70 -15.45 -3.59
N LEU A 16 4.61 -15.17 -2.87
CA LEU A 16 3.29 -15.69 -3.20
C LEU A 16 2.85 -15.21 -4.59
N LEU A 17 3.01 -13.93 -4.90
CA LEU A 17 2.65 -13.36 -6.20
C LEU A 17 3.37 -14.08 -7.34
N VAL A 18 4.68 -14.28 -7.23
CA VAL A 18 5.48 -15.00 -8.23
C VAL A 18 4.96 -16.44 -8.42
N ALA A 19 4.69 -17.15 -7.32
CA ALA A 19 4.20 -18.52 -7.39
C ALA A 19 2.82 -18.61 -8.05
N VAL A 20 1.89 -17.70 -7.72
CA VAL A 20 0.53 -17.70 -8.28
C VAL A 20 0.52 -17.23 -9.74
N LEU A 21 1.36 -16.28 -10.12
CA LEU A 21 1.57 -15.90 -11.52
C LEU A 21 2.10 -17.08 -12.34
N ALA A 22 3.09 -17.81 -11.82
CA ALA A 22 3.60 -19.01 -12.47
C ALA A 22 2.51 -20.08 -12.66
N LEU A 23 1.63 -20.27 -11.66
CA LEU A 23 0.45 -21.13 -11.80
C LEU A 23 -0.50 -20.63 -12.88
N ALA A 24 -0.81 -19.33 -12.91
CA ALA A 24 -1.70 -18.74 -13.90
C ALA A 24 -1.18 -18.86 -15.34
N ILE A 25 0.14 -18.75 -15.54
CA ILE A 25 0.79 -18.91 -16.85
C ILE A 25 0.84 -20.40 -17.28
N CYS A 26 1.07 -21.31 -16.33
CA CYS A 26 1.21 -22.73 -16.60
C CYS A 26 -0.14 -23.46 -16.75
N ALA A 27 -1.19 -23.05 -16.04
CA ALA A 27 -2.48 -23.76 -16.05
C ALA A 27 -3.06 -23.96 -17.46
N PRO A 28 -3.11 -22.93 -18.35
CA PRO A 28 -3.62 -23.12 -19.70
C PRO A 28 -2.73 -24.02 -20.57
N LYS A 29 -1.46 -24.24 -20.20
CA LYS A 29 -0.53 -25.09 -20.97
C LYS A 29 -0.83 -26.59 -20.79
N LEU A 30 -1.56 -26.98 -19.74
CA LEU A 30 -2.02 -28.36 -19.53
C LEU A 30 -2.89 -28.87 -20.68
N ILE A 31 -3.61 -27.96 -21.33
CA ILE A 31 -4.53 -28.27 -22.45
C ILE A 31 -3.76 -28.79 -23.67
N PHE A 32 -2.53 -28.34 -23.87
CA PHE A 32 -1.72 -28.63 -25.06
C PHE A 32 -0.74 -29.79 -24.87
N SER A 33 -0.89 -30.59 -23.83
CA SER A 33 -0.05 -31.78 -23.67
C SER A 33 -0.41 -32.82 -24.74
N PRO A 34 0.56 -33.33 -25.51
CA PRO A 34 0.33 -34.31 -26.57
C PRO A 34 0.02 -35.70 -26.00
N SER A 35 0.69 -36.10 -24.92
CA SER A 35 0.57 -37.42 -24.29
C SER A 35 0.15 -37.36 -22.83
N GLU A 36 -0.36 -38.48 -22.31
CA GLU A 36 -0.77 -38.63 -20.91
C GLU A 36 0.43 -38.49 -19.95
N LEU A 37 1.59 -39.02 -20.35
CA LEU A 37 2.85 -38.89 -19.62
C LEU A 37 3.30 -37.43 -19.47
N GLU A 38 3.21 -36.63 -20.53
CA GLU A 38 3.58 -35.21 -20.45
C GLU A 38 2.58 -34.41 -19.60
N LEU A 39 1.28 -34.73 -19.71
CA LEU A 39 0.25 -34.14 -18.85
C LEU A 39 0.50 -34.45 -17.37
N HIS A 40 0.82 -35.71 -17.05
CA HIS A 40 1.12 -36.13 -15.68
C HIS A 40 2.32 -35.36 -15.11
N ARG A 41 3.44 -35.29 -15.84
CA ARG A 41 4.64 -34.55 -15.41
C ARG A 41 4.34 -33.07 -15.14
N LYS A 42 3.60 -32.40 -16.04
CA LYS A 42 3.20 -31.00 -15.86
C LYS A 42 2.25 -30.82 -14.67
N ALA A 43 1.27 -31.69 -14.51
CA ALA A 43 0.31 -31.65 -13.41
C ALA A 43 1.01 -31.83 -12.04
N VAL A 44 1.96 -32.76 -11.93
CA VAL A 44 2.77 -32.96 -10.72
C VAL A 44 3.61 -31.72 -10.41
N ARG A 45 4.28 -31.13 -11.42
CA ARG A 45 5.06 -29.90 -11.23
C ARG A 45 4.18 -28.75 -10.73
N MET A 46 2.99 -28.56 -11.34
CA MET A 46 2.03 -27.55 -10.90
C MET A 46 1.48 -27.81 -9.49
N GLN A 47 1.23 -29.08 -9.15
CA GLN A 47 0.79 -29.45 -7.82
C GLN A 47 1.85 -29.11 -6.78
N ARG A 48 3.13 -29.40 -7.04
CA ARG A 48 4.24 -29.04 -6.15
C ARG A 48 4.36 -27.52 -5.99
N LEU A 49 4.25 -26.77 -7.08
CA LEU A 49 4.27 -25.31 -7.03
C LEU A 49 3.09 -24.76 -6.21
N ALA A 50 1.88 -25.28 -6.42
CA ALA A 50 0.69 -24.87 -5.65
C ALA A 50 0.81 -25.22 -4.16
N THR A 51 1.43 -26.35 -3.81
CA THR A 51 1.70 -26.67 -2.41
C THR A 51 2.80 -25.80 -1.81
N ALA A 52 3.86 -25.50 -2.57
CA ALA A 52 4.94 -24.63 -2.13
C ALA A 52 4.46 -23.19 -1.91
N ALA A 53 3.52 -22.70 -2.72
CA ALA A 53 2.90 -21.39 -2.58
C ALA A 53 2.13 -21.19 -1.26
N LEU A 54 1.71 -22.27 -0.59
CA LEU A 54 1.01 -22.14 0.69
C LEU A 54 1.94 -21.67 1.81
N ALA A 55 3.22 -22.04 1.79
CA ALA A 55 4.17 -21.63 2.82
C ALA A 55 4.34 -20.10 2.91
N PRO A 56 4.71 -19.36 1.83
CA PRO A 56 4.80 -17.91 1.90
C PRO A 56 3.44 -17.27 2.21
N ALA A 57 2.33 -17.85 1.76
CA ALA A 57 1.02 -17.31 2.09
C ALA A 57 0.70 -17.40 3.59
N PHE A 58 0.98 -18.54 4.23
CA PHE A 58 0.78 -18.70 5.67
C PHE A 58 1.71 -17.80 6.48
N ILE A 59 2.97 -17.66 6.05
CA ILE A 59 3.92 -16.76 6.73
C ILE A 59 3.48 -15.30 6.60
N ALA A 60 3.02 -14.87 5.41
CA ALA A 60 2.50 -13.51 5.22
C ALA A 60 1.30 -13.23 6.13
N ILE A 61 0.30 -14.12 6.16
CA ILE A 61 -0.88 -13.98 7.03
C ILE A 61 -0.48 -13.99 8.51
N ALA A 62 0.45 -14.86 8.91
CA ALA A 62 0.93 -14.91 10.29
C ALA A 62 1.66 -13.61 10.68
N ALA A 63 2.45 -13.02 9.78
CA ALA A 63 3.09 -11.74 9.99
C ALA A 63 2.06 -10.59 10.11
N GLU A 64 1.02 -10.57 9.27
CA GLU A 64 -0.09 -9.61 9.39
C GLU A 64 -0.79 -9.73 10.75
N LEU A 65 -1.13 -10.95 11.18
CA LEU A 65 -1.75 -11.19 12.49
C LEU A 65 -0.83 -10.77 13.64
N ALA A 66 0.47 -11.04 13.55
CA ALA A 66 1.44 -10.60 14.53
C ALA A 66 1.48 -9.06 14.63
N ILE A 67 1.46 -8.35 13.50
CA ILE A 67 1.37 -6.89 13.47
C ILE A 67 0.09 -6.39 14.14
N ILE A 68 -1.07 -7.00 13.84
CA ILE A 68 -2.35 -6.64 14.46
C ILE A 68 -2.32 -6.81 15.98
N ILE A 69 -1.64 -7.84 16.49
CA ILE A 69 -1.56 -8.12 17.93
C ILE A 69 -0.65 -7.12 18.67
N ILE A 70 0.44 -6.67 18.05
CA ILE A 70 1.47 -5.86 18.72
C ILE A 70 1.30 -4.34 18.52
N SER A 71 0.40 -3.90 17.64
CA SER A 71 0.29 -2.50 17.23
C SER A 71 -1.12 -1.93 17.41
N GLU A 72 -1.20 -0.61 17.50
CA GLU A 72 -2.44 0.15 17.66
C GLU A 72 -3.33 0.08 16.40
N PRO A 73 -4.67 0.21 16.54
CA PRO A 73 -5.62 0.16 15.41
C PRO A 73 -5.33 1.13 14.27
N ALA A 74 -4.68 2.25 14.58
CA ALA A 74 -4.28 3.23 13.58
C ALA A 74 -3.23 2.69 12.56
N ILE A 75 -2.49 1.65 12.92
CA ILE A 75 -1.42 1.05 12.11
C ILE A 75 -1.95 -0.10 11.25
N TRP A 76 -2.85 -0.93 11.78
CA TRP A 76 -3.26 -2.16 11.11
C TRP A 76 -4.62 -2.10 10.38
N GLY A 77 -5.38 -1.01 10.50
CA GLY A 77 -6.74 -0.91 9.94
C GLY A 77 -6.85 -1.23 8.45
N ASP A 78 -5.96 -0.68 7.62
CA ASP A 78 -5.91 -0.95 6.17
C ASP A 78 -5.46 -2.38 5.85
N ARG A 79 -4.56 -2.95 6.67
CA ARG A 79 -4.10 -4.33 6.52
C ARG A 79 -5.25 -5.32 6.68
N LEU A 80 -6.06 -5.14 7.72
CA LEU A 80 -7.21 -6.00 8.00
C LEU A 80 -8.32 -5.86 6.95
N LEU A 81 -8.60 -4.63 6.51
CA LEU A 81 -9.71 -4.36 5.59
C LEU A 81 -9.39 -4.72 4.14
N LEU A 82 -8.11 -4.64 3.73
CA LEU A 82 -7.72 -4.76 2.32
C LEU A 82 -6.78 -5.92 2.05
N ARG A 83 -5.65 -6.00 2.74
CA ARG A 83 -4.57 -6.95 2.39
C ARG A 83 -4.92 -8.38 2.82
N ALA A 84 -5.31 -8.55 4.08
CA ALA A 84 -5.68 -9.84 4.65
C ALA A 84 -6.77 -10.59 3.86
N PRO A 85 -7.93 -9.97 3.51
CA PRO A 85 -8.97 -10.68 2.76
C PRO A 85 -8.54 -11.04 1.33
N LEU A 86 -7.72 -10.22 0.68
CA LEU A 86 -7.20 -10.50 -0.66
C LEU A 86 -6.21 -11.68 -0.63
N ALA A 87 -5.27 -11.69 0.31
CA ALA A 87 -4.32 -12.78 0.50
C ALA A 87 -5.04 -14.10 0.88
N ALA A 88 -5.99 -14.02 1.83
CA ALA A 88 -6.79 -15.16 2.25
C ALA A 88 -7.64 -15.73 1.10
N GLY A 89 -8.23 -14.87 0.26
CA GLY A 89 -8.98 -15.28 -0.92
C GLY A 89 -8.12 -16.08 -1.92
N ALA A 90 -6.87 -15.66 -2.15
CA ALA A 90 -5.93 -16.40 -2.99
C ALA A 90 -5.61 -17.79 -2.40
N VAL A 91 -5.35 -17.87 -1.09
CA VAL A 91 -5.10 -19.15 -0.38
C VAL A 91 -6.32 -20.08 -0.48
N LEU A 92 -7.51 -19.54 -0.26
CA LEU A 92 -8.76 -20.31 -0.32
C LEU A 92 -8.94 -20.95 -1.71
N LEU A 93 -8.66 -20.21 -2.78
CA LEU A 93 -8.70 -20.75 -4.14
C LEU A 93 -7.65 -21.86 -4.38
N ILE A 94 -6.43 -21.68 -3.87
CA ILE A 94 -5.37 -22.69 -3.98
C ILE A 94 -5.81 -23.99 -3.29
N VAL A 95 -6.30 -23.90 -2.05
CA VAL A 95 -6.66 -25.07 -1.23
C VAL A 95 -7.93 -25.75 -1.73
N THR A 96 -8.98 -24.99 -2.08
CA THR A 96 -10.31 -25.55 -2.37
C THR A 96 -10.56 -25.86 -3.85
N LYS A 97 -9.89 -25.16 -4.78
CA LYS A 97 -10.15 -25.31 -6.23
C LYS A 97 -8.94 -25.88 -6.98
N ILE A 98 -7.75 -25.30 -6.81
CA ILE A 98 -6.57 -25.62 -7.65
C ILE A 98 -5.97 -26.98 -7.25
N ARG A 99 -5.57 -27.11 -5.98
CA ARG A 99 -4.91 -28.30 -5.43
C ARG A 99 -5.73 -29.61 -5.57
N PRO A 100 -7.04 -29.67 -5.25
CA PRO A 100 -7.81 -30.91 -5.39
C PRO A 100 -7.96 -31.33 -6.86
N ARG A 101 -8.13 -30.38 -7.78
CA ARG A 101 -8.23 -30.67 -9.21
C ARG A 101 -6.93 -31.19 -9.80
N LEU A 102 -5.80 -30.59 -9.42
CA LEU A 102 -4.49 -31.09 -9.85
C LEU A 102 -4.24 -32.49 -9.31
N ARG A 103 -4.57 -32.78 -8.04
CA ARG A 103 -4.50 -34.15 -7.48
C ARG A 103 -5.37 -35.15 -8.24
N MET A 104 -6.59 -34.75 -8.57
CA MET A 104 -7.51 -35.58 -9.35
C MET A 104 -6.95 -35.87 -10.75
N LEU A 105 -6.36 -34.87 -11.41
CA LEU A 105 -5.72 -35.02 -12.72
C LEU A 105 -4.49 -35.95 -12.67
N ILE A 106 -3.68 -35.83 -11.62
CA ILE A 106 -2.50 -36.69 -11.38
C ILE A 106 -2.92 -38.14 -11.18
N ARG A 107 -3.95 -38.39 -10.36
CA ARG A 107 -4.47 -39.75 -10.11
C ARG A 107 -5.00 -40.40 -11.39
N ARG A 108 -5.70 -39.63 -12.23
CA ARG A 108 -6.28 -40.11 -13.49
C ARG A 108 -5.25 -40.35 -14.59
N THR A 109 -4.09 -39.71 -14.52
CA THR A 109 -2.98 -39.86 -15.47
C THR A 109 -1.85 -40.74 -14.93
N ALA A 110 -2.09 -41.46 -13.83
CA ALA A 110 -1.08 -42.31 -13.17
C ALA A 110 -0.57 -43.47 -14.06
N GLY A 111 -1.36 -43.88 -15.06
CA GLY A 111 -0.96 -44.91 -16.03
C GLY A 111 0.16 -44.47 -16.99
N GLN A 112 0.48 -43.17 -17.07
CA GLN A 112 1.60 -42.61 -17.84
C GLN A 112 1.76 -43.13 -19.27
N GLY A 113 0.64 -43.43 -19.95
CA GLY A 113 0.68 -43.95 -21.32
C GLY A 113 1.20 -42.93 -22.34
N GLU A 114 1.87 -43.42 -23.39
CA GLU A 114 2.24 -42.59 -24.55
C GLU A 114 1.06 -42.33 -25.51
N ARG A 115 -0.11 -42.92 -25.22
CA ARG A 115 -1.32 -42.75 -26.04
C ARG A 115 -1.77 -41.29 -26.08
N ALA A 116 -2.29 -40.91 -27.24
CA ALA A 116 -2.91 -39.60 -27.43
C ALA A 116 -4.07 -39.41 -26.44
N LEU A 117 -4.18 -38.20 -25.89
CA LEU A 117 -5.19 -37.86 -24.88
C LEU A 117 -6.64 -37.98 -25.38
N ASP A 118 -7.43 -38.84 -24.73
CA ASP A 118 -8.87 -38.96 -24.95
C ASP A 118 -9.64 -37.65 -24.66
N LEU A 119 -10.75 -37.44 -25.38
CA LEU A 119 -11.62 -36.26 -25.26
C LEU A 119 -12.04 -35.94 -23.79
N PRO A 120 -12.46 -36.91 -22.96
CA PRO A 120 -12.83 -36.66 -21.57
C PRO A 120 -11.65 -36.14 -20.72
N ARG A 121 -10.45 -36.64 -20.97
CA ARG A 121 -9.23 -36.25 -20.23
C ARG A 121 -8.79 -34.83 -20.62
N ARG A 122 -8.96 -34.43 -21.88
CA ARG A 122 -8.77 -33.03 -22.34
C ARG A 122 -9.79 -32.06 -21.73
N ARG A 123 -11.04 -32.50 -21.56
CA ARG A 123 -12.10 -31.70 -20.93
C ARG A 123 -11.80 -31.37 -19.46
N HIS A 124 -11.23 -32.31 -18.72
CA HIS A 124 -10.80 -32.09 -17.34
C HIS A 124 -9.58 -31.15 -17.24
N ALA A 125 -8.68 -31.19 -18.22
CA ALA A 125 -7.54 -30.25 -18.28
C ALA A 125 -7.97 -28.81 -18.68
N THR A 126 -9.14 -28.64 -19.30
CA THR A 126 -9.74 -27.34 -19.69
C THR A 126 -10.75 -26.82 -18.66
N GLU A 127 -10.90 -27.46 -17.50
CA GLU A 127 -11.89 -27.06 -16.52
C GLU A 127 -11.72 -25.58 -16.15
N PRO A 128 -12.78 -24.75 -16.34
CA PRO A 128 -12.70 -23.31 -16.09
C PRO A 128 -12.32 -23.04 -14.63
N ALA A 129 -12.70 -23.96 -13.74
CA ALA A 129 -12.45 -23.81 -12.33
C ALA A 129 -11.01 -24.19 -11.89
N LEU A 130 -10.15 -24.71 -12.77
CA LEU A 130 -8.70 -24.75 -12.54
C LEU A 130 -8.03 -23.47 -13.07
N VAL A 131 -8.27 -23.14 -14.35
CA VAL A 131 -7.57 -22.04 -15.04
C VAL A 131 -8.05 -20.65 -14.60
N ALA A 132 -9.36 -20.45 -14.41
CA ALA A 132 -9.87 -19.18 -13.92
C ALA A 132 -9.47 -18.97 -12.46
N SER A 133 -9.56 -20.00 -11.62
CA SER A 133 -9.16 -19.89 -10.20
C SER A 133 -7.68 -19.50 -10.04
N SER A 134 -6.77 -20.03 -10.87
CA SER A 134 -5.37 -19.61 -10.82
C SER A 134 -5.15 -18.15 -11.27
N LYS A 135 -5.91 -17.68 -12.27
CA LYS A 135 -5.85 -16.27 -12.71
C LYS A 135 -6.46 -15.32 -11.67
N ILE A 136 -7.62 -15.68 -11.09
CA ILE A 136 -8.26 -14.89 -10.03
C ILE A 136 -7.35 -14.82 -8.81
N ALA A 137 -6.75 -15.94 -8.40
CA ALA A 137 -5.77 -15.94 -7.32
C ALA A 137 -4.62 -14.96 -7.63
N SER A 138 -4.13 -14.90 -8.88
CA SER A 138 -3.06 -13.95 -9.23
C SER A 138 -3.51 -12.49 -9.13
N PHE A 139 -4.76 -12.17 -9.48
CA PHE A 139 -5.29 -10.81 -9.32
C PHE A 139 -5.50 -10.43 -7.86
N LEU A 140 -5.98 -11.37 -7.04
CA LEU A 140 -6.14 -11.14 -5.60
C LEU A 140 -4.79 -10.87 -4.94
N THR A 141 -3.77 -11.69 -5.22
CA THR A 141 -2.42 -11.45 -4.68
C THR A 141 -1.80 -10.18 -5.25
N ALA A 142 -2.00 -9.88 -6.54
CA ALA A 142 -1.52 -8.63 -7.13
C ALA A 142 -2.19 -7.40 -6.50
N GLY A 143 -3.48 -7.49 -6.18
CA GLY A 143 -4.20 -6.46 -5.43
C GLY A 143 -3.66 -6.27 -4.02
N ALA A 144 -3.34 -7.35 -3.32
CA ALA A 144 -2.69 -7.26 -2.01
C ALA A 144 -1.32 -6.54 -2.12
N CYS A 145 -0.49 -6.91 -3.10
CA CYS A 145 0.79 -6.22 -3.37
C CYS A 145 0.60 -4.76 -3.78
N TYR A 146 -0.45 -4.43 -4.53
CA TYR A 146 -0.76 -3.05 -4.90
C TYR A 146 -0.98 -2.18 -3.66
N PHE A 147 -1.75 -2.65 -2.69
CA PHE A 147 -2.00 -1.92 -1.43
C PHE A 147 -0.80 -1.90 -0.47
N VAL A 148 0.23 -2.73 -0.72
CA VAL A 148 1.54 -2.57 -0.06
C VAL A 148 2.28 -1.35 -0.61
N ILE A 149 2.29 -1.19 -1.94
CA ILE A 149 3.01 -0.11 -2.61
C ILE A 149 2.25 1.23 -2.46
N PHE A 150 0.93 1.19 -2.56
CA PHE A 150 0.04 2.34 -2.49
C PHE A 150 -0.96 2.16 -1.34
N PRO A 151 -0.52 2.24 -0.08
CA PRO A 151 -1.42 2.16 1.05
C PRO A 151 -2.39 3.37 1.02
N PRO A 152 -3.70 3.17 1.29
CA PRO A 152 -4.66 4.26 1.32
C PRO A 152 -4.53 5.03 2.64
N VAL A 153 -3.59 5.97 2.67
CA VAL A 153 -3.31 6.82 3.84
C VAL A 153 -3.55 8.29 3.48
N PRO A 154 -4.40 9.03 4.22
CA PRO A 154 -5.39 8.51 5.17
C PRO A 154 -6.45 7.64 4.46
N PHE A 155 -7.13 6.78 5.22
CA PHE A 155 -8.07 5.83 4.66
C PHE A 155 -9.32 6.54 4.12
N HIS A 156 -9.44 6.57 2.80
CA HIS A 156 -10.65 7.03 2.11
C HIS A 156 -11.28 5.89 1.32
N TRP A 157 -12.59 5.73 1.46
CA TRP A 157 -13.33 4.69 0.76
C TRP A 157 -13.25 4.84 -0.75
N LEU A 158 -13.34 6.06 -1.28
CA LEU A 158 -13.40 6.32 -2.72
C LEU A 158 -12.11 5.91 -3.45
N SER A 159 -10.94 6.25 -2.90
CA SER A 159 -9.63 5.88 -3.46
C SER A 159 -9.37 4.37 -3.39
N THR A 160 -10.03 3.69 -2.45
CA THR A 160 -9.90 2.25 -2.23
C THR A 160 -10.82 1.42 -3.14
N PHE A 161 -12.04 1.89 -3.39
CA PHE A 161 -13.02 1.16 -4.21
C PHE A 161 -12.62 1.04 -5.67
N LEU A 162 -11.98 2.06 -6.24
CA LEU A 162 -11.62 2.10 -7.65
C LEU A 162 -10.66 0.97 -8.08
N PRO A 163 -9.51 0.75 -7.41
CA PRO A 163 -8.63 -0.38 -7.74
C PRO A 163 -9.29 -1.74 -7.47
N LEU A 164 -10.09 -1.87 -6.41
CA LEU A 164 -10.83 -3.10 -6.13
C LEU A 164 -11.87 -3.43 -7.22
N ALA A 165 -12.60 -2.42 -7.69
CA ALA A 165 -13.58 -2.57 -8.77
C ALA A 165 -12.89 -2.95 -10.08
N ALA A 166 -11.73 -2.36 -10.39
CA ALA A 166 -10.94 -2.73 -11.56
C ALA A 166 -10.45 -4.20 -11.50
N LEU A 167 -9.96 -4.66 -10.34
CA LEU A 167 -9.56 -6.06 -10.14
C LEU A 167 -10.76 -7.01 -10.27
N LEU A 168 -11.92 -6.64 -9.73
CA LEU A 168 -13.16 -7.41 -9.84
C LEU A 168 -13.64 -7.50 -11.30
N LEU A 169 -13.60 -6.39 -12.04
CA LEU A 169 -13.95 -6.35 -13.46
C LEU A 169 -13.01 -7.25 -14.28
N LEU A 170 -11.70 -7.18 -14.05
CA LEU A 170 -10.72 -8.08 -14.69
C LEU A 170 -10.99 -9.55 -14.36
N ALA A 171 -11.34 -9.86 -13.10
CA ALA A 171 -11.71 -11.21 -12.70
C ALA A 171 -12.98 -11.70 -13.42
N ILE A 172 -14.00 -10.85 -13.56
CA ILE A 172 -15.23 -11.16 -14.31
C ILE A 172 -14.93 -11.41 -15.79
N ILE A 173 -14.14 -10.53 -16.44
CA ILE A 173 -13.74 -10.71 -17.85
C ILE A 173 -13.06 -12.07 -18.04
N VAL A 174 -12.13 -12.43 -17.14
CA VAL A 174 -11.42 -13.71 -17.21
C VAL A 174 -12.37 -14.90 -17.02
N LEU A 175 -13.35 -14.80 -16.12
CA LEU A 175 -14.36 -15.84 -15.94
C LEU A 175 -15.24 -16.01 -17.19
N LEU A 176 -15.71 -14.92 -17.78
CA LEU A 176 -16.53 -14.94 -18.99
C LEU A 176 -15.75 -15.50 -20.18
N GLU A 177 -14.50 -15.08 -20.36
CA GLU A 177 -13.65 -15.59 -21.44
C GLU A 177 -13.38 -17.09 -21.25
N GLN A 178 -13.06 -17.53 -20.03
CA GLN A 178 -12.74 -18.92 -19.76
C GLN A 178 -13.95 -19.85 -19.88
N THR A 179 -15.13 -19.41 -19.42
CA THR A 179 -16.37 -20.18 -19.60
C THR A 179 -16.75 -20.29 -21.08
N SER A 180 -16.61 -19.23 -21.86
CA SER A 180 -16.80 -19.24 -23.31
C SER A 180 -15.82 -20.21 -24.01
N GLN A 181 -14.53 -20.16 -23.65
CA GLN A 181 -13.52 -21.06 -24.21
C GLN A 181 -13.80 -22.53 -23.85
N SER A 182 -14.19 -22.81 -22.60
CA SER A 182 -14.53 -24.17 -22.16
C SER A 182 -15.75 -24.73 -22.91
N ARG A 183 -16.78 -23.90 -23.16
CA ARG A 183 -17.94 -24.27 -23.97
C ARG A 183 -17.53 -24.64 -25.40
N LYS A 184 -16.67 -23.84 -26.04
CA LYS A 184 -16.15 -24.12 -27.39
C LYS A 184 -15.32 -25.41 -27.44
N ALA A 185 -14.49 -25.66 -26.43
CA ALA A 185 -13.70 -26.88 -26.33
C ALA A 185 -14.56 -28.14 -26.13
N CYS A 186 -15.75 -28.02 -25.53
CA CYS A 186 -16.69 -29.15 -25.38
C CYS A 186 -17.47 -29.48 -26.67
N LEU A 187 -17.60 -28.52 -27.59
CA LEU A 187 -18.40 -28.68 -28.82
C LEU A 187 -17.57 -29.14 -30.04
N SER A 188 -16.24 -29.05 -29.97
CA SER A 188 -15.33 -29.38 -31.08
C SER A 188 -14.69 -30.76 -30.87
N ALA A 189 -15.05 -31.75 -31.72
CA ALA A 189 -14.39 -33.06 -31.74
C ALA A 189 -12.95 -33.00 -32.30
N ASN A 190 -12.64 -32.00 -33.12
CA ASN A 190 -11.30 -31.75 -33.64
C ASN A 190 -10.45 -30.97 -32.64
N SER A 191 -9.16 -31.27 -32.58
CA SER A 191 -8.19 -30.49 -31.81
C SER A 191 -8.28 -29.04 -32.24
N THR A 192 -8.63 -28.15 -31.30
CA THR A 192 -8.55 -26.71 -31.56
C THR A 192 -7.11 -26.39 -31.94
N LEU A 193 -6.85 -26.06 -33.20
CA LEU A 193 -5.56 -25.60 -33.69
C LEU A 193 -5.10 -24.44 -32.79
N TYR A 194 -3.96 -24.66 -32.15
CA TYR A 194 -3.34 -23.68 -31.28
C TYR A 194 -2.76 -22.56 -32.14
N PHE A 195 -3.39 -21.39 -32.12
CA PHE A 195 -2.85 -20.18 -32.74
C PHE A 195 -2.13 -19.34 -31.67
N PRO A 196 -0.80 -19.49 -31.50
CA PRO A 196 -0.04 -18.78 -30.46
C PRO A 196 -0.17 -17.26 -30.58
N TRP A 197 -0.35 -16.74 -31.80
CA TRP A 197 -0.48 -15.32 -32.07
C TRP A 197 -1.78 -14.70 -31.54
N LYS A 198 -2.94 -15.35 -31.70
CA LYS A 198 -4.22 -14.85 -31.13
C LYS A 198 -4.17 -14.79 -29.60
N ARG A 199 -3.45 -15.73 -28.97
CA ARG A 199 -3.22 -15.74 -27.53
C ARG A 199 -2.24 -14.65 -27.10
N ARG A 200 -1.14 -14.43 -27.85
CA ARG A 200 -0.21 -13.32 -27.61
C ARG A 200 -0.93 -11.98 -27.71
N LEU A 201 -1.75 -11.76 -28.74
CA LEU A 201 -2.56 -10.54 -28.92
C LEU A 201 -3.52 -10.26 -27.76
N ARG A 202 -4.15 -11.29 -27.18
CA ARG A 202 -5.02 -11.13 -26.00
C ARG A 202 -4.23 -10.87 -24.72
N ILE A 203 -3.09 -11.54 -24.55
CA ILE A 203 -2.21 -11.29 -23.40
C ILE A 203 -1.67 -9.86 -23.48
N THR A 204 -1.23 -9.41 -24.65
CA THR A 204 -0.79 -8.02 -24.85
C THR A 204 -1.93 -7.04 -24.65
N GLY A 205 -3.16 -7.35 -25.09
CA GLY A 205 -4.34 -6.52 -24.83
C GLY A 205 -4.73 -6.43 -23.35
N MET A 206 -4.62 -7.54 -22.60
CA MET A 206 -4.84 -7.54 -21.15
C MET A 206 -3.72 -6.80 -20.41
N ILE A 207 -2.45 -6.99 -20.80
CA ILE A 207 -1.31 -6.27 -20.23
C ILE A 207 -1.43 -4.78 -20.54
N SER A 208 -1.84 -4.39 -21.75
CA SER A 208 -2.04 -2.98 -22.09
C SER A 208 -3.21 -2.38 -21.33
N ALA A 209 -4.33 -3.10 -21.16
CA ALA A 209 -5.44 -2.63 -20.33
C ALA A 209 -5.05 -2.49 -18.86
N ALA A 210 -4.31 -3.46 -18.31
CA ALA A 210 -3.77 -3.38 -16.95
C ALA A 210 -2.76 -2.23 -16.81
N PHE A 211 -1.90 -2.02 -17.82
CA PHE A 211 -0.95 -0.92 -17.85
C PHE A 211 -1.67 0.43 -17.88
N VAL A 212 -2.75 0.58 -18.67
CA VAL A 212 -3.56 1.81 -18.68
C VAL A 212 -4.23 2.06 -17.33
N VAL A 213 -4.79 1.02 -16.70
CA VAL A 213 -5.42 1.14 -15.38
C VAL A 213 -4.40 1.49 -14.30
N ILE A 214 -3.18 0.95 -14.37
CA ILE A 214 -2.08 1.26 -13.44
C ILE A 214 -1.45 2.62 -13.76
N SER A 215 -1.37 3.01 -15.03
CA SER A 215 -0.73 4.25 -15.46
C SER A 215 -1.56 5.48 -15.12
N VAL A 216 -2.89 5.41 -15.12
CA VAL A 216 -3.74 6.58 -14.83
C VAL A 216 -3.48 7.14 -13.43
N PRO A 217 -3.51 6.36 -12.33
CA PRO A 217 -3.13 6.86 -11.01
C PRO A 217 -1.70 7.37 -10.93
N VAL A 218 -0.76 6.73 -11.64
CA VAL A 218 0.66 7.12 -11.68
C VAL A 218 0.84 8.45 -12.39
N LEU A 219 0.18 8.65 -13.54
CA LEU A 219 0.24 9.89 -14.31
C LEU A 219 -0.40 11.05 -13.53
N LEU A 220 -1.55 10.81 -12.89
CA LEU A 220 -2.19 11.79 -12.02
C LEU A 220 -1.30 12.14 -10.82
N ALA A 221 -0.64 11.15 -10.21
CA ALA A 221 0.32 11.39 -9.14
C ALA A 221 1.53 12.21 -9.64
N MET A 222 2.05 11.91 -10.85
CA MET A 222 3.16 12.66 -11.46
C MET A 222 2.80 14.12 -11.78
N GLU A 223 1.60 14.37 -12.31
CA GLU A 223 1.12 15.72 -12.63
C GLU A 223 0.95 16.56 -11.36
N ASN A 224 0.29 16.01 -10.34
CA ASN A 224 0.12 16.70 -9.05
C ASN A 224 1.47 17.04 -8.41
N SER A 225 2.46 16.14 -8.49
CA SER A 225 3.80 16.38 -7.96
C SER A 225 4.62 17.42 -8.73
N ARG A 226 4.34 17.62 -10.04
CA ARG A 226 5.01 18.67 -10.84
C ARG A 226 4.46 20.06 -10.51
N ALA A 227 3.15 20.17 -10.31
CA ALA A 227 2.52 21.44 -9.94
C ALA A 227 3.07 22.00 -8.61
N ASP A 228 3.32 21.12 -7.62
CA ASP A 228 3.95 21.53 -6.36
C ASP A 228 5.40 22.02 -6.54
N SER A 229 6.11 21.49 -7.54
CA SER A 229 7.52 21.81 -7.81
C SER A 229 7.74 23.14 -8.51
N GLU A 230 6.85 23.54 -9.42
CA GLU A 230 6.92 24.84 -10.08
C GLU A 230 6.77 25.97 -9.05
N ASN A 231 5.90 25.76 -8.07
CA ASN A 231 5.70 26.70 -6.97
C ASN A 231 6.89 26.72 -5.98
N SER A 232 7.58 25.59 -5.77
CA SER A 232 8.75 25.54 -4.86
C SER A 232 10.01 26.17 -5.47
N ILE A 233 10.24 26.02 -6.79
CA ILE A 233 11.42 26.58 -7.47
C ILE A 233 11.40 28.12 -7.47
N LEU A 234 10.23 28.73 -7.62
CA LEU A 234 10.06 30.19 -7.52
C LEU A 234 10.39 30.73 -6.12
N THR A 235 10.26 29.88 -5.10
CA THR A 235 10.49 30.26 -3.69
C THR A 235 11.94 30.02 -3.24
N ASP A 236 12.61 29.00 -3.79
CA ASP A 236 14.03 28.69 -3.52
C ASP A 236 15.00 29.79 -4.03
N LEU A 237 14.62 30.52 -5.09
CA LEU A 237 15.39 31.69 -5.56
C LEU A 237 15.25 32.92 -4.65
N ALA A 238 14.24 32.96 -3.77
CA ALA A 238 14.01 34.05 -2.82
C ALA A 238 14.60 33.79 -1.41
N ALA A 239 14.94 32.54 -1.08
CA ALA A 239 15.37 32.13 0.27
C ALA A 239 16.90 31.96 0.44
N SER A 240 17.72 32.29 -0.56
CA SER A 240 19.19 32.26 -0.43
C SER A 240 19.71 33.48 0.33
N GLY A 241 19.43 33.53 1.63
CA GLY A 241 19.96 34.54 2.55
C GLY A 241 19.87 34.08 4.00
N ASN A 242 21.03 33.69 4.54
CA ASN A 242 21.42 33.59 5.95
C ASN A 242 21.47 32.23 6.65
N SER A 243 22.57 32.12 7.39
CA SER A 243 23.09 31.06 8.25
C SER A 243 22.45 30.99 9.64
N MET A 244 22.45 29.80 10.25
CA MET A 244 22.91 29.45 11.61
C MET A 244 22.37 28.03 11.90
N GLY A 245 23.09 27.08 12.48
CA GLY A 245 23.74 27.10 13.78
C GLY A 245 23.15 25.92 14.58
N SER A 246 24.00 25.00 15.04
CA SER A 246 23.63 23.69 15.62
C SER A 246 22.75 23.81 16.89
N PRO A 247 21.74 22.94 17.10
CA PRO A 247 20.90 23.03 18.28
C PRO A 247 21.58 22.39 19.50
N ARG A 248 21.57 23.13 20.60
CA ARG A 248 21.98 22.71 21.95
C ARG A 248 20.71 22.53 22.76
N PHE A 249 20.56 21.38 23.43
CA PHE A 249 19.45 21.13 24.36
C PHE A 249 19.40 22.21 25.44
N LEU A 250 18.24 22.88 25.58
CA LEU A 250 17.96 23.79 26.69
C LEU A 250 16.69 23.31 27.40
N SER A 251 16.81 23.24 28.73
CA SER A 251 15.84 22.75 29.68
C SER A 251 14.95 23.86 30.25
N SER A 252 13.74 23.45 30.64
CA SER A 252 12.92 23.96 31.76
C SER A 252 12.22 25.31 31.62
N GLN A 253 10.88 25.27 31.49
CA GLN A 253 9.96 26.08 32.31
C GLN A 253 8.61 25.37 32.55
N GLU A 254 8.18 25.45 33.81
CA GLU A 254 6.90 25.14 34.48
C GLU A 254 5.77 24.45 33.69
N GLY A 255 5.49 23.20 34.10
CA GLY A 255 4.37 22.41 33.61
C GLY A 255 3.01 22.90 34.10
N GLN A 256 2.06 22.99 33.17
CA GLN A 256 0.63 23.10 33.46
C GLN A 256 -0.06 21.75 33.27
N GLU A 257 -1.02 21.49 34.16
CA GLU A 257 -1.79 20.25 34.29
C GLU A 257 -3.08 20.38 33.43
N TYR A 258 -3.19 19.64 32.33
CA TYR A 258 -4.32 19.73 31.40
C TYR A 258 -5.37 18.65 31.68
N GLY A 259 -6.38 19.03 32.48
CA GLY A 259 -7.59 18.22 32.75
C GLY A 259 -8.82 18.64 31.93
N GLU A 260 -8.67 19.43 30.86
CA GLU A 260 -9.79 20.02 30.10
C GLU A 260 -10.08 19.30 28.77
N ALA A 261 -11.34 19.38 28.31
CA ALA A 261 -11.75 18.86 27.01
C ALA A 261 -10.99 19.56 25.88
N PHE A 262 -10.51 18.80 24.89
CA PHE A 262 -9.77 19.35 23.75
C PHE A 262 -10.68 20.09 22.78
N ASP A 263 -10.21 21.25 22.28
CA ASP A 263 -10.96 22.09 21.34
C ASP A 263 -10.89 21.54 19.90
N ARG A 264 -9.74 20.97 19.51
CA ARG A 264 -9.53 20.33 18.21
C ARG A 264 -8.75 19.04 18.29
N GLU A 265 -9.07 18.12 17.39
CA GLU A 265 -8.34 16.87 17.21
C GLU A 265 -7.79 16.73 15.78
N TYR A 266 -6.49 16.44 15.68
CA TYR A 266 -5.81 16.15 14.42
C TYR A 266 -5.23 14.75 14.39
N LYS A 267 -5.10 14.20 13.18
CA LYS A 267 -4.38 12.96 12.93
C LYS A 267 -3.29 13.18 11.89
N VAL A 268 -2.06 12.86 12.29
CA VAL A 268 -0.85 12.98 11.48
C VAL A 268 -0.28 11.58 11.29
N VAL A 269 -0.33 11.07 10.07
CA VAL A 269 0.19 9.75 9.73
C VAL A 269 1.48 9.92 8.94
N LEU A 270 2.59 9.52 9.55
CA LEU A 270 3.91 9.47 8.95
C LEU A 270 4.09 8.12 8.26
N ASP A 271 4.49 8.12 7.00
CA ASP A 271 4.64 6.90 6.21
C ASP A 271 5.77 7.05 5.17
N ASN A 272 6.36 5.93 4.74
CA ASN A 272 7.32 5.91 3.63
C ASN A 272 6.78 5.03 2.51
N ARG A 273 6.65 5.59 1.30
CA ARG A 273 6.11 4.86 0.15
C ARG A 273 6.66 5.36 -1.17
N LEU A 274 6.43 4.55 -2.20
CA LEU A 274 6.69 4.95 -3.57
C LEU A 274 5.80 6.15 -3.92
N ALA A 275 6.44 7.27 -4.21
CA ALA A 275 5.78 8.49 -4.66
C ALA A 275 6.63 9.18 -5.72
N PHE A 276 6.07 10.22 -6.33
CA PHE A 276 6.76 11.02 -7.34
C PHE A 276 7.03 12.40 -6.76
N TYR A 277 8.22 12.94 -7.01
CA TYR A 277 8.56 14.34 -6.75
C TYR A 277 9.35 14.85 -7.96
N ASN A 278 8.90 15.96 -8.56
CA ASN A 278 9.45 16.51 -9.82
C ASN A 278 9.54 15.47 -10.96
N GLY A 279 8.58 14.53 -11.00
CA GLY A 279 8.56 13.44 -11.97
C GLY A 279 9.58 12.31 -11.71
N VAL A 280 10.34 12.37 -10.62
CA VAL A 280 11.27 11.32 -10.19
C VAL A 280 10.54 10.35 -9.25
N PRO A 281 10.41 9.06 -9.60
CA PRO A 281 9.91 8.05 -8.67
C PRO A 281 10.98 7.71 -7.64
N SER A 282 10.64 7.79 -6.36
CA SER A 282 11.46 7.29 -5.25
C SER A 282 10.59 6.89 -4.08
N PHE A 283 11.20 6.26 -3.07
CA PHE A 283 10.59 6.09 -1.76
C PHE A 283 10.78 7.39 -0.97
N TYR A 284 9.67 8.10 -0.74
CA TYR A 284 9.66 9.37 -0.02
C TYR A 284 8.95 9.22 1.31
N ASP A 285 9.44 9.96 2.30
CA ASP A 285 8.71 10.16 3.55
C ASP A 285 7.52 11.09 3.31
N THR A 286 6.42 10.77 3.95
CA THR A 286 5.13 11.37 3.64
C THR A 286 4.33 11.61 4.90
N VAL A 287 3.52 12.67 4.86
CA VAL A 287 2.58 13.02 5.91
C VAL A 287 1.18 12.97 5.32
N ASN A 288 0.30 12.17 5.92
CA ASN A 288 -1.11 12.02 5.50
C ASN A 288 -1.27 11.78 3.98
N GLY A 289 -0.45 10.91 3.39
CA GLY A 289 -0.63 10.59 1.97
C GLY A 289 0.07 11.53 0.99
N LYS A 290 0.77 12.57 1.45
CA LYS A 290 1.47 13.53 0.59
C LYS A 290 2.98 13.54 0.84
N VAL A 291 3.76 13.66 -0.25
CA VAL A 291 5.22 13.83 -0.16
C VAL A 291 5.49 15.15 0.56
N LEU A 292 6.47 15.14 1.46
CA LEU A 292 6.94 16.32 2.17
C LEU A 292 7.69 17.24 1.20
N THR A 293 6.95 18.04 0.45
CA THR A 293 7.48 19.12 -0.40
C THR A 293 7.48 20.46 0.33
N ARG A 294 6.59 20.60 1.32
CA ARG A 294 6.36 21.77 2.17
C ARG A 294 6.15 21.32 3.60
N ARG A 295 6.22 22.26 4.55
CA ARG A 295 5.86 22.01 5.94
C ARG A 295 4.37 21.65 6.02
N PRO A 296 4.00 20.48 6.56
CA PRO A 296 2.59 20.17 6.81
C PRO A 296 2.02 21.17 7.80
N SER A 297 0.81 21.67 7.54
CA SER A 297 0.14 22.67 8.36
C SER A 297 -1.12 22.15 9.05
N LEU A 298 -1.35 22.60 10.28
CA LEU A 298 -2.60 22.40 11.02
C LEU A 298 -3.28 23.76 11.24
N MET A 299 -4.56 23.87 10.88
CA MET A 299 -5.32 25.11 11.07
C MET A 299 -5.83 25.20 12.52
N VAL A 300 -5.63 26.31 13.21
CA VAL A 300 -5.99 26.48 14.63
C VAL A 300 -6.54 27.88 14.87
N ARG A 301 -7.17 28.10 16.03
CA ARG A 301 -7.41 29.44 16.57
C ARG A 301 -6.52 29.69 17.78
N GLU A 302 -6.26 30.96 18.03
CA GLU A 302 -5.50 31.36 19.20
C GLU A 302 -6.17 30.91 20.51
N GLY A 303 -5.36 30.35 21.41
CA GLY A 303 -5.76 29.83 22.71
C GLY A 303 -6.31 28.40 22.71
N GLU A 304 -6.57 27.79 21.55
CA GLU A 304 -7.13 26.43 21.46
C GLU A 304 -6.18 25.37 22.04
N LEU A 305 -6.74 24.42 22.80
CA LEU A 305 -6.06 23.21 23.23
C LEU A 305 -6.23 22.11 22.19
N VAL A 306 -5.14 21.78 21.50
CA VAL A 306 -5.15 20.87 20.35
C VAL A 306 -4.58 19.53 20.75
N LYS A 307 -5.33 18.45 20.45
CA LYS A 307 -4.85 17.07 20.55
C LYS A 307 -4.47 16.54 19.18
N THR A 308 -3.25 16.05 19.03
CA THR A 308 -2.76 15.48 17.78
C THR A 308 -2.34 14.04 17.98
N THR A 309 -2.97 13.13 17.23
CA THR A 309 -2.56 11.72 17.16
C THR A 309 -1.56 11.56 16.04
N ILE A 310 -0.31 11.28 16.40
CA ILE A 310 0.80 11.05 15.47
C ILE A 310 1.04 9.55 15.37
N VAL A 311 1.07 9.03 14.14
CA VAL A 311 1.23 7.60 13.85
C VAL A 311 2.44 7.42 12.95
N ASN A 312 3.50 6.77 13.41
CA ASN A 312 4.64 6.41 12.55
C ASN A 312 4.44 5.01 11.96
N ARG A 313 3.97 4.94 10.71
CA ARG A 313 3.83 3.69 9.94
C ARG A 313 5.06 3.36 9.09
N SER A 314 6.00 4.29 8.97
CA SER A 314 7.19 4.14 8.15
C SER A 314 8.14 3.05 8.68
N ASP A 315 9.20 2.79 7.94
CA ASP A 315 10.29 1.87 8.31
C ASP A 315 11.50 2.59 8.94
N SER A 316 11.40 3.90 9.20
CA SER A 316 12.45 4.70 9.82
C SER A 316 11.96 5.48 11.04
N GLU A 317 12.88 5.80 11.95
CA GLU A 317 12.63 6.83 12.94
C GLU A 317 12.44 8.16 12.23
N LEU A 318 11.32 8.82 12.51
CA LEU A 318 10.97 10.09 11.90
C LEU A 318 10.86 11.13 13.00
N PRO A 319 11.81 12.07 13.06
CA PRO A 319 11.73 13.15 14.01
C PRO A 319 10.69 14.17 13.57
N LEU A 320 9.81 14.55 14.49
CA LEU A 320 8.76 15.55 14.28
C LEU A 320 9.03 16.76 15.16
N GLN A 321 9.08 17.93 14.55
CA GLN A 321 9.21 19.19 15.25
C GLN A 321 7.90 19.98 15.13
N LEU A 322 7.38 20.52 16.24
CA LEU A 322 6.30 21.50 16.21
C LEU A 322 6.91 22.91 16.24
N ALA A 323 6.73 23.66 15.16
CA ALA A 323 7.32 24.99 15.04
C ALA A 323 6.67 25.98 16.03
N GLY A 324 7.50 26.64 16.85
CA GLY A 324 7.08 27.73 17.75
C GLY A 324 6.27 27.30 18.98
N HIS A 325 5.99 26.01 19.19
CA HIS A 325 5.13 25.53 20.29
C HIS A 325 5.72 24.29 20.95
N SER A 326 5.53 24.15 22.26
CA SER A 326 5.92 22.95 23.00
C SER A 326 4.81 21.91 22.96
N MET A 327 5.20 20.64 22.81
CA MET A 327 4.31 19.50 22.80
C MET A 327 4.36 18.78 24.14
N HIS A 328 3.20 18.46 24.69
CA HIS A 328 3.08 17.57 25.83
C HIS A 328 2.62 16.18 25.39
N VAL A 329 3.32 15.12 25.80
CA VAL A 329 2.96 13.75 25.42
C VAL A 329 1.91 13.19 26.38
N VAL A 330 0.69 12.97 25.86
CA VAL A 330 -0.45 12.43 26.61
C VAL A 330 -0.38 10.91 26.72
N SER A 331 -0.06 10.23 25.62
CA SER A 331 0.05 8.77 25.60
C SER A 331 0.99 8.28 24.52
N LEU A 332 1.66 7.15 24.77
CA LEU A 332 2.49 6.44 23.79
C LEU A 332 2.07 4.97 23.74
N ASN A 333 1.70 4.49 22.55
CA ASN A 333 1.29 3.11 22.29
C ASN A 333 0.20 2.61 23.27
N GLY A 334 -0.82 3.44 23.49
CA GLY A 334 -1.97 3.12 24.34
C GLY A 334 -1.70 3.24 25.84
N LYS A 335 -0.47 3.57 26.24
CA LYS A 335 -0.09 3.82 27.62
C LYS A 335 -0.09 5.32 27.90
N GLU A 336 -0.93 5.76 28.82
CA GLU A 336 -0.92 7.14 29.32
C GLU A 336 0.41 7.43 30.03
N ILE A 337 0.94 8.63 29.79
CA ILE A 337 2.17 9.11 30.41
C ILE A 337 1.74 10.13 31.46
N SER A 338 1.83 9.74 32.73
CA SER A 338 1.34 10.53 33.89
C SER A 338 2.29 11.65 34.31
N GLU A 339 3.54 11.62 33.88
CA GLU A 339 4.49 12.69 34.15
C GLU A 339 4.44 13.67 32.98
N ASN A 340 4.50 14.97 33.28
CA ASN A 340 4.71 16.01 32.26
C ASN A 340 6.08 15.79 31.61
N VAL A 341 6.15 14.84 30.68
CA VAL A 341 7.26 14.74 29.74
C VAL A 341 7.02 15.88 28.76
N ASP A 342 7.65 17.01 29.04
CA ASP A 342 7.79 18.08 28.06
C ASP A 342 8.52 17.47 26.87
N GLY A 343 7.79 17.20 25.78
CA GLY A 343 8.37 16.78 24.51
C GLY A 343 9.17 17.92 23.85
N GLY A 344 9.37 19.03 24.54
CA GLY A 344 9.92 20.26 23.99
C GLY A 344 9.22 20.61 22.68
N HIS A 345 10.02 21.04 21.70
CA HIS A 345 9.55 21.28 20.34
C HIS A 345 9.70 20.05 19.44
N TYR A 346 10.21 18.91 19.93
CA TYR A 346 10.73 17.83 19.09
C TYR A 346 10.46 16.44 19.66
N LEU A 347 9.92 15.56 18.82
CA LEU A 347 9.49 14.22 19.17
C LEU A 347 10.08 13.20 18.19
N GLU A 348 10.79 12.20 18.71
CA GLU A 348 11.26 11.05 17.95
C GLU A 348 10.29 9.89 18.11
N LEU A 349 9.77 9.39 16.99
CA LEU A 349 8.84 8.25 16.96
C LEU A 349 9.48 7.07 16.26
N ALA A 350 9.51 5.92 16.91
CA ALA A 350 9.98 4.69 16.30
C ALA A 350 8.95 4.12 15.32
N PRO A 351 9.37 3.31 14.34
CA PRO A 351 8.47 2.57 13.47
C PRO A 351 7.43 1.73 14.23
N GLY A 352 6.16 2.04 14.01
CA GLY A 352 5.04 1.40 14.70
C GLY A 352 4.56 2.13 15.95
N ASP A 353 5.13 3.30 16.29
CA ASP A 353 4.65 4.09 17.40
C ASP A 353 3.39 4.89 17.06
N VAL A 354 2.49 4.97 18.03
CA VAL A 354 1.35 5.89 18.05
C VAL A 354 1.48 6.76 19.29
N CYS A 355 1.69 8.05 19.06
CA CYS A 355 1.84 9.04 20.11
C CYS A 355 0.67 10.02 20.05
N ILE A 356 0.05 10.29 21.19
CA ILE A 356 -0.93 11.35 21.33
C ILE A 356 -0.22 12.49 22.05
N VAL A 357 -0.17 13.65 21.40
CA VAL A 357 0.36 14.88 21.98
C VAL A 357 -0.74 15.90 22.15
N SER A 358 -0.60 16.77 23.13
CA SER A 358 -1.41 17.97 23.32
C SER A 358 -0.52 19.20 23.33
N PHE A 359 -1.00 20.30 22.74
CA PHE A 359 -0.35 21.60 22.83
C PHE A 359 -1.40 22.70 22.81
N ARG A 360 -1.07 23.85 23.39
CA ARG A 360 -1.88 25.06 23.32
C ARG A 360 -1.39 25.92 22.15
N ALA A 361 -2.31 26.46 21.36
CA ALA A 361 -1.99 27.36 20.26
C ALA A 361 -1.88 28.81 20.78
N ASP A 362 -0.77 29.15 21.44
CA ASP A 362 -0.57 30.42 22.15
C ASP A 362 0.55 31.30 21.57
N ASN A 363 1.14 30.90 20.44
CA ASN A 363 2.22 31.64 19.80
C ASN A 363 1.91 31.94 18.31
N PRO A 364 0.99 32.88 18.03
CA PRO A 364 0.65 33.29 16.66
C PRO A 364 1.74 34.12 15.97
N GLU A 365 2.65 34.76 16.71
CA GLU A 365 3.63 35.73 16.20
C GLU A 365 4.94 35.10 15.67
N ASP A 366 5.29 33.87 16.08
CA ASP A 366 6.57 33.21 15.73
C ASP A 366 6.48 32.30 14.49
N LEU A 367 5.48 32.50 13.64
CA LEU A 367 5.25 31.66 12.48
C LEU A 367 5.70 32.35 11.19
N ALA A 368 6.38 31.56 10.35
CA ALA A 368 6.66 31.92 8.97
C ALA A 368 5.37 32.38 8.28
N ASP A 369 5.47 33.45 7.49
CA ASP A 369 4.38 34.00 6.66
C ASP A 369 3.52 32.86 6.07
N PRO A 370 2.22 32.79 6.40
CA PRO A 370 1.33 31.71 5.97
C PRO A 370 1.17 31.67 4.44
N CYS A 371 1.51 32.75 3.74
CA CYS A 371 1.45 32.87 2.30
C CYS A 371 2.79 32.49 1.62
N VAL A 372 3.87 32.30 2.36
CA VAL A 372 5.19 31.88 1.83
C VAL A 372 5.42 30.39 2.04
N ASP A 373 5.37 29.66 0.94
CA ASP A 373 5.65 28.22 0.90
C ASP A 373 7.14 27.94 1.19
N ARG A 374 7.48 27.71 2.46
CA ARG A 374 8.85 27.31 2.80
C ARG A 374 9.07 25.84 2.44
N PRO A 375 10.11 25.50 1.66
CA PRO A 375 10.51 24.11 1.51
C PRO A 375 10.79 23.55 2.90
N SER A 376 10.49 22.27 3.11
CA SER A 376 11.01 21.52 4.24
C SER A 376 12.53 21.52 4.11
N GLY A 377 13.19 22.49 4.75
CA GLY A 377 14.62 22.73 4.62
C GLY A 377 15.44 21.67 5.36
N GLY A 378 16.48 21.18 4.70
CA GLY A 378 17.61 20.50 5.32
C GLY A 378 17.76 19.01 4.99
N SER A 379 19.00 18.57 4.87
CA SER A 379 19.44 17.17 4.77
C SER A 379 19.07 16.29 5.99
N ASP A 380 18.34 16.83 6.95
CA ASP A 380 17.87 16.16 8.15
C ASP A 380 16.42 15.74 7.91
N ARG A 381 16.10 14.46 8.06
CA ARG A 381 14.78 13.87 7.76
C ARG A 381 13.65 14.34 8.71
N THR A 382 13.81 15.52 9.32
CA THR A 382 12.93 16.11 10.33
C THR A 382 11.68 16.71 9.68
N ILE A 383 10.53 16.31 10.21
CA ILE A 383 9.22 16.77 9.78
C ILE A 383 8.83 17.96 10.65
N ALA A 384 8.93 19.17 10.10
CA ALA A 384 8.50 20.39 10.77
C ALA A 384 6.99 20.64 10.53
N LEU A 385 6.17 20.36 11.54
CA LEU A 385 4.75 20.68 11.57
C LEU A 385 4.56 22.16 11.89
N GLN A 386 3.77 22.85 11.06
CA GLN A 386 3.45 24.26 11.21
C GLN A 386 1.99 24.43 11.67
N LEU A 387 1.71 25.48 12.44
CA LEU A 387 0.35 25.90 12.75
C LEU A 387 -0.03 27.09 11.87
N LEU A 388 -1.27 27.11 11.37
CA LEU A 388 -1.86 28.24 10.66
C LEU A 388 -3.02 28.77 11.50
N TYR A 389 -2.98 30.05 11.85
CA TYR A 389 -4.01 30.68 12.67
C TYR A 389 -5.12 31.25 11.78
N GLU A 390 -6.37 30.85 12.02
CA GLU A 390 -7.54 31.27 11.20
C GLU A 390 -7.66 32.80 11.12
N ASP A 391 -7.40 33.49 12.23
CA ASP A 391 -7.56 34.94 12.34
C ASP A 391 -6.51 35.71 11.53
N ASN A 392 -5.30 35.16 11.38
CA ASN A 392 -4.20 35.76 10.60
C ASN A 392 -4.22 35.32 9.11
N PHE A 393 -4.88 34.21 8.79
CA PHE A 393 -4.91 33.68 7.42
C PHE A 393 -5.72 34.56 6.45
N SER A 394 -6.70 35.32 6.96
CA SER A 394 -7.62 36.10 6.12
C SER A 394 -7.15 37.53 5.78
N SER A 395 -6.33 38.15 6.64
CA SER A 395 -5.88 39.54 6.47
C SER A 395 -4.68 39.65 5.54
N ASP A 396 -3.73 38.71 5.60
CA ASP A 396 -2.40 38.93 5.02
C ASP A 396 -2.28 38.43 3.57
N CYS A 397 -2.91 37.30 3.21
CA CYS A 397 -2.86 36.79 1.83
C CYS A 397 -3.70 37.60 0.83
N GLN A 398 -4.55 38.54 1.29
CA GLN A 398 -5.22 39.50 0.40
C GLN A 398 -4.32 40.68 0.01
N SER A 399 -3.26 40.95 0.77
CA SER A 399 -2.36 42.10 0.53
C SER A 399 -1.24 41.81 -0.47
N HIS A 400 -0.97 40.54 -0.77
CA HIS A 400 0.08 40.11 -1.70
C HIS A 400 -0.39 39.89 -3.16
N SER A 401 -1.67 40.12 -3.47
CA SER A 401 -2.21 40.11 -4.84
C SER A 401 -2.36 41.50 -5.46
N GLY A 402 -1.57 42.48 -5.00
CA GLY A 402 -1.54 43.87 -5.47
C GLY A 402 -0.47 44.14 -6.52
#